data_AF-A0A1Q5EAW0-F1
#
_entry.id   AF-A0A1Q5EAW0-F1
#
_cell.length_a   1.000
_cell.length_b   1.000
_cell.length_c   1.000
_cell.angle_alpha   90.00
_cell.angle_beta   90.00
_cell.angle_gamma   90.00
#
_symmetry.space_group_name_H-M   'P 1'
#
loop_
_entity.id
_entity.type
_entity.pdbx_description
1 polymer ?
#
loop_
_entity_poly.entity_id
_entity_poly.type
_entity_poly.pdbx_seq_one_letter_code
_entity_poly.pdbx_strand_id
1 'polypeptide(L)'
;MPVLRTTDLSEAYGAVRCLLSLAVPMDDFHFGAFSEALTLVEAQRMVAAFPNGVVCPDDPFTPESTDEVRHLVVTGDPRVAALLPVKISLEHQQVGSTEQAFLDVVGSGIGSIEWTYFNWPAVPELQLEMRHKDAYVQIAINSRDIHGDEPASDHTVFIHVPHGATERAKWLARRVGLQPLGPLGPGW
;
A
#
# COMPACT_ATOMS: atom_id res chain seq x y z
N MET A 1 -8.87 9.35 4.05
CA MET A 1 -8.56 10.21 5.18
C MET A 1 -7.28 9.70 5.82
N PRO A 2 -6.22 10.52 5.94
CA PRO A 2 -5.01 10.14 6.66
C PRO A 2 -5.30 10.06 8.17
N VAL A 3 -4.86 8.98 8.81
CA VAL A 3 -5.14 8.70 10.24
C VAL A 3 -3.91 8.38 11.08
N LEU A 4 -2.78 8.10 10.44
CA LEU A 4 -1.49 7.89 11.09
C LEU A 4 -0.38 8.30 10.12
N ARG A 5 0.67 8.90 10.66
CA ARG A 5 1.92 9.20 9.97
C ARG A 5 3.05 8.80 10.91
N THR A 6 3.92 7.93 10.45
CA THR A 6 5.00 7.35 11.26
C THR A 6 6.18 6.97 10.39
N THR A 7 7.38 6.99 10.96
CA THR A 7 8.59 6.47 10.32
C THR A 7 8.77 4.97 10.56
N ASP A 8 7.89 4.33 11.35
CA ASP A 8 7.92 2.90 11.62
C ASP A 8 6.83 2.19 10.81
N LEU A 9 7.25 1.47 9.78
CA LEU A 9 6.34 0.71 8.92
C LEU A 9 5.59 -0.40 9.70
N SER A 10 6.18 -0.93 10.77
CA SER A 10 5.52 -1.92 11.64
C SER A 10 4.39 -1.28 12.44
N GLU A 11 4.57 -0.04 12.90
CA GLU A 11 3.51 0.75 13.55
C GLU A 11 2.37 1.02 12.57
N ALA A 12 2.69 1.44 11.34
CA ALA A 12 1.70 1.65 10.28
C ALA A 12 0.89 0.36 9.98
N TYR A 13 1.58 -0.77 9.85
CA TYR A 13 0.92 -2.07 9.63
C TYR A 13 0.09 -2.52 10.84
N GLY A 14 0.56 -2.28 12.06
CA GLY A 14 -0.20 -2.53 13.29
C GLY A 14 -1.52 -1.75 13.31
N ALA A 15 -1.48 -0.47 12.95
CA ALA A 15 -2.67 0.38 12.83
C ALA A 15 -3.65 -0.14 11.77
N VAL A 16 -3.16 -0.57 10.60
CA VAL A 16 -3.97 -1.22 9.58
C VAL A 16 -4.63 -2.48 10.11
N ARG A 17 -3.91 -3.36 10.80
CA ARG A 17 -4.48 -4.57 11.39
C ARG A 17 -5.61 -4.27 12.37
N CYS A 18 -5.46 -3.22 13.19
CA CYS A 18 -6.54 -2.75 14.05
C CYS A 18 -7.75 -2.28 13.24
N LEU A 19 -7.55 -1.53 12.15
CA LEU A 19 -8.64 -1.08 11.27
C LEU A 19 -9.35 -2.26 10.58
N LEU A 20 -8.59 -3.21 10.05
CA LEU A 20 -9.12 -4.41 9.39
C LEU A 20 -9.87 -5.32 10.35
N SER A 21 -9.60 -5.26 11.67
CA SER A 21 -10.42 -5.97 12.66
C SER A 21 -11.88 -5.50 12.73
N LEU A 22 -12.17 -4.31 12.17
CA LEU A 22 -13.52 -3.76 12.05
C LEU A 22 -14.18 -4.08 10.71
N ALA A 23 -13.40 -4.51 9.72
CA ALA A 23 -13.89 -4.84 8.39
C ALA A 23 -14.76 -6.09 8.43
N VAL A 24 -15.75 -6.15 7.55
CA VAL A 24 -16.52 -7.37 7.28
C VAL A 24 -16.02 -7.94 5.95
N PRO A 25 -15.18 -8.99 5.96
CA PRO A 25 -14.58 -9.55 4.75
C PRO A 25 -15.64 -9.96 3.73
N MET A 26 -15.35 -9.77 2.45
CA MET A 26 -16.10 -10.34 1.34
C MET A 26 -15.36 -11.55 0.78
N ASP A 27 -16.02 -12.28 -0.12
CA ASP A 27 -15.30 -13.20 -1.00
C ASP A 27 -14.21 -12.42 -1.75
N ASP A 28 -13.06 -13.06 -1.92
CA ASP A 28 -11.85 -12.47 -2.49
C ASP A 28 -11.24 -11.29 -1.69
N PHE A 29 -11.47 -11.21 -0.37
CA PHE A 29 -10.72 -10.29 0.50
C PHE A 29 -9.20 -10.52 0.35
N HIS A 30 -8.51 -9.54 -0.22
CA HIS A 30 -7.10 -9.64 -0.59
C HIS A 30 -6.37 -8.32 -0.33
N PHE A 31 -5.06 -8.34 -0.55
CA PHE A 31 -4.26 -7.13 -0.61
C PHE A 31 -3.44 -7.07 -1.90
N GLY A 32 -3.17 -5.84 -2.34
CA GLY A 32 -2.18 -5.52 -3.35
C GLY A 32 -1.06 -4.70 -2.72
N ALA A 33 0.13 -4.75 -3.30
CA ALA A 33 1.24 -3.94 -2.85
C ALA A 33 2.17 -3.58 -4.00
N PHE A 34 2.83 -2.44 -3.92
CA PHE A 34 3.97 -2.15 -4.77
C PHE A 34 5.03 -1.35 -4.02
N SER A 35 6.29 -1.46 -4.44
CA SER A 35 7.36 -0.59 -3.95
C SER A 35 8.43 -0.40 -5.02
N GLU A 36 8.98 0.80 -5.06
CA GLU A 36 10.14 1.16 -5.85
C GLU A 36 11.45 0.76 -5.15
N ALA A 37 12.30 0.05 -5.88
CA ALA A 37 13.71 -0.09 -5.59
C ALA A 37 14.47 1.04 -6.30
N LEU A 38 15.21 1.83 -5.51
CA LEU A 38 16.05 2.92 -6.02
C LEU A 38 17.49 2.47 -6.27
N THR A 39 17.83 1.24 -5.89
CA THR A 39 19.14 0.63 -6.08
C THR A 39 19.01 -0.81 -6.55
N LEU A 40 20.05 -1.31 -7.22
CA LEU A 40 20.13 -2.72 -7.63
C LEU A 40 20.01 -3.67 -6.42
N VAL A 41 20.60 -3.31 -5.27
CA VAL A 41 20.56 -4.12 -4.06
C VAL A 41 19.14 -4.23 -3.49
N GLU A 42 18.39 -3.12 -3.46
CA GLU A 42 16.97 -3.14 -3.07
C GLU A 42 16.16 -3.98 -4.06
N ALA A 43 16.38 -3.81 -5.37
CA ALA A 43 15.67 -4.57 -6.39
C ALA A 43 15.93 -6.07 -6.26
N GLN A 44 17.19 -6.48 -6.06
CA GLN A 44 17.58 -7.87 -5.85
C GLN A 44 16.92 -8.46 -4.60
N ARG A 45 16.90 -7.72 -3.50
CA ARG A 45 16.25 -8.14 -2.25
C ARG A 45 14.75 -8.38 -2.45
N MET A 46 14.06 -7.44 -3.11
CA MET A 46 12.62 -7.56 -3.38
C MET A 46 12.30 -8.70 -4.34
N VAL A 47 13.07 -8.84 -5.43
CA VAL A 47 12.93 -9.91 -6.44
C VAL A 47 13.16 -11.30 -5.84
N ALA A 48 14.12 -11.42 -4.91
CA ALA A 48 14.40 -12.67 -4.20
C ALA A 48 13.27 -13.05 -3.23
N ALA A 49 12.66 -12.08 -2.54
CA ALA A 49 11.52 -12.32 -1.67
C ALA A 49 10.23 -12.63 -2.43
N PHE A 50 10.07 -12.05 -3.62
CA PHE A 50 8.87 -12.19 -4.46
C PHE A 50 9.20 -12.71 -5.85
N PRO A 51 9.48 -14.03 -5.99
CA PRO A 51 9.81 -14.64 -7.27
C PRO A 51 8.67 -14.51 -8.30
N ASN A 52 7.42 -14.38 -7.84
CA ASN A 52 6.24 -14.26 -8.68
C ASN A 52 5.68 -12.83 -8.78
N GLY A 53 6.33 -11.84 -8.15
CA GLY A 53 5.93 -10.44 -8.27
C GLY A 53 6.10 -9.91 -9.70
N VAL A 54 5.30 -8.94 -10.11
CA VAL A 54 5.54 -8.24 -11.37
C VAL A 54 6.71 -7.28 -11.16
N VAL A 55 7.72 -7.30 -12.03
CA VAL A 55 8.89 -6.43 -11.96
C VAL A 55 8.92 -5.57 -13.22
N CYS A 56 8.78 -4.27 -13.08
CA CYS A 56 8.82 -3.35 -14.22
C CYS A 56 9.61 -2.09 -13.87
N PRO A 57 10.22 -1.41 -14.84
CA PRO A 57 10.73 -0.07 -14.62
C PRO A 57 9.55 0.91 -14.47
N ASP A 58 9.83 2.10 -13.94
CA ASP A 58 8.81 3.15 -13.82
C ASP A 58 8.32 3.66 -15.19
N ASP A 59 9.21 3.71 -16.19
CA ASP A 59 8.84 4.10 -17.55
C ASP A 59 8.06 2.95 -18.26
N PRO A 60 6.77 3.13 -18.56
CA PRO A 60 5.96 2.09 -19.20
C PRO A 60 6.32 1.87 -20.68
N PHE A 61 7.19 2.70 -21.26
CA PHE A 61 7.62 2.61 -22.66
C PHE A 61 8.98 1.92 -22.83
N THR A 62 9.58 1.40 -21.77
CA THR A 62 10.82 0.62 -21.88
C THR A 62 10.61 -0.61 -22.77
N PRO A 63 11.56 -0.93 -23.66
CA PRO A 63 11.44 -2.10 -24.52
C PRO A 63 11.56 -3.42 -23.77
N GLU A 64 12.17 -3.43 -22.58
CA GLU A 64 12.38 -4.63 -21.77
C GLU A 64 11.06 -5.19 -21.22
N SER A 65 10.88 -6.50 -21.35
CA SER A 65 9.77 -7.21 -20.71
C SER A 65 9.98 -7.38 -19.20
N THR A 66 8.91 -7.65 -18.46
CA THR A 66 8.96 -7.98 -17.02
C THR A 66 9.97 -9.09 -16.70
N ASP A 67 10.02 -10.14 -17.52
CA ASP A 67 10.94 -11.27 -17.33
C ASP A 67 12.39 -10.87 -17.61
N GLU A 68 12.60 -10.01 -18.61
CA GLU A 68 13.92 -9.46 -18.92
C GLU A 68 14.42 -8.58 -17.77
N VAL A 69 13.62 -7.63 -17.30
CA VAL A 69 13.99 -6.77 -16.15
C VAL A 69 14.31 -7.62 -14.93
N ARG A 70 13.48 -8.61 -14.62
CA ARG A 70 13.76 -9.57 -13.53
C ARG A 70 15.09 -10.28 -13.72
N HIS A 71 15.38 -10.78 -14.91
CA HIS A 71 16.66 -11.45 -15.20
C HIS A 71 17.85 -10.52 -14.99
N LEU A 72 17.77 -9.27 -15.46
CA LEU A 72 18.81 -8.25 -15.26
C LEU A 72 19.05 -7.97 -13.77
N VAL A 73 17.99 -7.84 -12.99
CA VAL A 73 18.07 -7.64 -11.54
C VAL A 73 18.75 -8.84 -10.86
N VAL A 74 18.28 -10.06 -11.13
CA VAL A 74 18.83 -11.29 -10.52
C VAL A 74 20.30 -11.48 -10.85
N THR A 75 20.71 -11.19 -12.09
CA THR A 75 22.11 -11.35 -12.53
C THR A 75 23.02 -10.21 -12.09
N GLY A 76 22.45 -9.11 -11.58
CA GLY A 76 23.21 -7.92 -11.22
C GLY A 76 23.76 -7.19 -12.44
N ASP A 77 23.06 -7.26 -13.57
CA ASP A 77 23.49 -6.63 -14.81
C ASP A 77 23.56 -5.10 -14.62
N PRO A 78 24.68 -4.44 -15.01
CA PRO A 78 24.83 -3.00 -14.87
C PRO A 78 23.77 -2.18 -15.63
N ARG A 79 23.09 -2.77 -16.63
CA ARG A 79 21.97 -2.13 -17.34
C ARG A 79 20.80 -1.78 -16.43
N VAL A 80 20.64 -2.47 -15.29
CA VAL A 80 19.59 -2.14 -14.30
C VAL A 80 19.71 -0.70 -13.83
N ALA A 81 20.92 -0.12 -13.78
CA ALA A 81 21.10 1.27 -13.37
C ALA A 81 20.32 2.27 -14.25
N ALA A 82 20.11 1.95 -15.53
CA ALA A 82 19.32 2.75 -16.46
C ALA A 82 17.80 2.50 -16.36
N LEU A 83 17.40 1.42 -15.68
CA LEU A 83 16.01 1.01 -15.47
C LEU A 83 15.47 1.43 -14.10
N LEU A 84 16.30 2.02 -13.24
CA LEU A 84 15.87 2.51 -11.93
C LEU A 84 15.01 3.77 -12.07
N PRO A 85 13.97 3.95 -11.24
CA PRO A 85 13.51 3.00 -10.22
C PRO A 85 12.81 1.77 -10.82
N VAL A 86 13.06 0.60 -10.21
CA VAL A 86 12.38 -0.66 -10.57
C VAL A 86 11.26 -0.90 -9.58
N LYS A 87 10.04 -1.07 -10.06
CA LYS A 87 8.84 -1.40 -9.27
C LYS A 87 8.67 -2.90 -9.16
N ILE A 88 8.40 -3.37 -7.94
CA ILE A 88 7.87 -4.71 -7.70
C ILE A 88 6.43 -4.56 -7.26
N SER A 89 5.51 -5.24 -7.95
CA SER A 89 4.08 -5.25 -7.65
C SER A 89 3.60 -6.66 -7.31
N LEU A 90 2.78 -6.74 -6.26
CA LEU A 90 2.06 -7.91 -5.83
C LEU A 90 0.56 -7.64 -6.01
N GLU A 91 -0.12 -8.51 -6.73
CA GLU A 91 -1.55 -8.37 -7.00
C GLU A 91 -2.32 -9.51 -6.35
N HIS A 92 -3.52 -9.22 -5.85
CA HIS A 92 -4.48 -10.23 -5.39
C HIS A 92 -3.89 -11.24 -4.38
N GLN A 93 -3.05 -10.78 -3.45
CA GLN A 93 -2.42 -11.63 -2.45
C GLN A 93 -3.40 -11.93 -1.29
N GLN A 94 -3.34 -13.15 -0.75
CA GLN A 94 -4.15 -13.51 0.40
C GLN A 94 -3.75 -12.67 1.63
N VAL A 95 -4.72 -12.09 2.33
CA VAL A 95 -4.46 -11.34 3.57
C VAL A 95 -3.86 -12.25 4.65
N GLY A 96 -2.78 -11.79 5.27
CA GLY A 96 -2.00 -12.48 6.29
C GLY A 96 -0.94 -13.45 5.74
N SER A 97 -0.65 -13.43 4.44
CA SER A 97 0.29 -14.36 3.79
C SER A 97 1.70 -13.77 3.63
N THR A 98 1.83 -12.65 2.94
CA THR A 98 3.12 -12.10 2.50
C THR A 98 3.35 -10.65 2.90
N GLU A 99 2.42 -10.02 3.63
CA GLU A 99 2.55 -8.62 4.05
C GLU A 99 3.84 -8.38 4.82
N GLN A 100 4.12 -9.20 5.85
CA GLN A 100 5.33 -9.01 6.67
C GLN A 100 6.62 -9.14 5.85
N ALA A 101 6.68 -10.15 4.97
CA ALA A 101 7.82 -10.33 4.08
C ALA A 101 7.99 -9.12 3.14
N PHE A 102 6.89 -8.45 2.78
CA PHE A 102 6.93 -7.24 1.96
C PHE A 102 7.49 -6.06 2.77
N LEU A 103 7.01 -5.85 4.00
CA LEU A 103 7.54 -4.80 4.90
C LEU A 103 9.05 -4.96 5.13
N ASP A 104 9.52 -6.20 5.26
CA ASP A 104 10.93 -6.52 5.55
C ASP A 104 11.88 -6.19 4.38
N VAL A 105 11.36 -6.09 3.15
CA VAL A 105 12.17 -5.83 1.94
C VAL A 105 11.96 -4.47 1.30
N VAL A 106 10.96 -3.72 1.76
CA VAL A 106 10.71 -2.33 1.32
C VAL A 106 11.98 -1.49 1.50
N GLY A 107 12.25 -0.67 0.49
CA GLY A 107 13.42 0.19 0.40
C GLY A 107 13.11 1.65 0.70
N SER A 108 13.97 2.51 0.19
CA SER A 108 13.84 3.97 0.29
C SER A 108 12.90 4.61 -0.74
N GLY A 109 12.48 3.85 -1.76
CA GLY A 109 11.53 4.30 -2.78
C GLY A 109 10.08 4.35 -2.28
N ILE A 110 9.22 5.04 -3.03
CA ILE A 110 7.79 5.09 -2.71
C ILE A 110 7.13 3.72 -2.90
N GLY A 111 5.99 3.51 -2.25
CA GLY A 111 5.22 2.28 -2.41
C GLY A 111 3.83 2.39 -1.81
N SER A 112 3.01 1.38 -2.00
CA SER A 112 1.76 1.22 -1.29
C SER A 112 1.49 -0.21 -0.89
N ILE A 113 0.65 -0.38 0.13
CA ILE A 113 -0.04 -1.64 0.41
C ILE A 113 -1.50 -1.30 0.61
N GLU A 114 -2.38 -2.03 -0.06
CA GLU A 114 -3.80 -1.77 -0.11
C GLU A 114 -4.58 -3.05 0.19
N TRP A 115 -5.48 -2.99 1.16
CA TRP A 115 -6.42 -4.07 1.47
C TRP A 115 -7.78 -3.66 0.93
N THR A 116 -8.38 -4.52 0.12
CA THR A 116 -9.59 -4.23 -0.66
C THR A 116 -10.56 -5.42 -0.54
N TYR A 117 -11.76 -5.35 -1.13
CA TYR A 117 -12.75 -6.46 -1.09
C TYR A 117 -13.23 -6.79 0.33
N PHE A 118 -13.67 -5.77 1.07
CA PHE A 118 -14.39 -5.91 2.32
C PHE A 118 -15.46 -4.82 2.45
N ASN A 119 -16.34 -4.95 3.44
CA ASN A 119 -17.28 -3.89 3.80
C ASN A 119 -16.80 -3.16 5.04
N TRP A 120 -16.95 -1.84 5.03
CA TRP A 120 -17.03 -1.12 6.29
C TRP A 120 -18.34 -1.47 6.99
N PRO A 121 -18.31 -1.66 8.33
CA PRO A 121 -19.49 -2.05 9.09
C PRO A 121 -20.55 -0.94 9.05
N ALA A 122 -21.79 -1.32 9.35
CA ALA A 122 -22.83 -0.34 9.63
C ALA A 122 -22.48 0.44 10.90
N VAL A 123 -22.81 1.73 10.92
CA VAL A 123 -22.66 2.63 12.07
C VAL A 123 -24.03 3.27 12.38
N PRO A 124 -24.90 2.57 13.14
CA PRO A 124 -26.28 3.01 13.39
C PRO A 124 -26.37 4.40 14.03
N GLU A 125 -25.45 4.76 14.92
CA GLU A 125 -25.41 6.07 15.59
C GLU A 125 -25.16 7.24 14.63
N LEU A 126 -24.62 6.96 13.44
CA LEU A 126 -24.42 7.93 12.36
C LEU A 126 -25.42 7.73 11.22
N GLN A 127 -26.39 6.81 11.36
CA GLN A 127 -27.33 6.41 10.31
C GLN A 127 -26.62 5.94 9.03
N LEU A 128 -25.49 5.24 9.19
CA LEU A 128 -24.68 4.75 8.09
C LEU A 128 -24.83 3.24 7.96
N GLU A 129 -25.28 2.78 6.79
CA GLU A 129 -25.40 1.35 6.49
C GLU A 129 -24.03 0.72 6.20
N MET A 130 -23.97 -0.62 6.16
CA MET A 130 -22.81 -1.33 5.63
C MET A 130 -22.52 -0.89 4.18
N ARG A 131 -21.24 -0.73 3.83
CA ARG A 131 -20.83 -0.34 2.46
C ARG A 131 -19.51 -0.99 2.08
N HIS A 132 -19.45 -1.52 0.86
CA HIS A 132 -18.24 -2.00 0.18
C HIS A 132 -17.65 -0.96 -0.77
N LYS A 133 -18.48 -0.09 -1.38
CA LYS A 133 -18.01 0.88 -2.37
C LYS A 133 -16.93 1.76 -1.74
N ASP A 134 -15.80 1.88 -2.43
CA ASP A 134 -14.63 2.65 -2.02
C ASP A 134 -14.09 2.27 -0.62
N ALA A 135 -14.42 1.07 -0.13
CA ALA A 135 -13.92 0.55 1.15
C ALA A 135 -12.57 -0.12 0.95
N TYR A 136 -11.52 0.57 1.37
CA TYR A 136 -10.18 0.00 1.46
C TYR A 136 -9.34 0.71 2.52
N VAL A 137 -8.24 0.08 2.91
CA VAL A 137 -7.21 0.68 3.76
C VAL A 137 -5.91 0.69 2.97
N GLN A 138 -5.14 1.75 3.11
CA GLN A 138 -3.87 1.89 2.40
C GLN A 138 -2.77 2.33 3.37
N ILE A 139 -1.57 1.79 3.21
CA ILE A 139 -0.34 2.41 3.68
C ILE A 139 0.34 3.02 2.45
N ALA A 140 0.51 4.33 2.41
CA ALA A 140 1.45 4.97 1.50
C ALA A 140 2.83 4.94 2.14
N ILE A 141 3.77 4.27 1.48
CA ILE A 141 5.14 4.07 1.96
C ILE A 141 6.00 5.19 1.39
N ASN A 142 6.74 5.89 2.26
CA ASN A 142 7.63 6.99 1.87
C ASN A 142 6.88 8.10 1.11
N SER A 143 5.61 8.33 1.45
CA SER A 143 4.75 9.34 0.82
C SER A 143 3.66 9.83 1.79
N ARG A 144 3.22 11.07 1.56
CA ARG A 144 2.19 11.78 2.35
C ARG A 144 0.83 11.83 1.68
N ASP A 145 0.72 11.38 0.46
CA ASP A 145 -0.49 11.31 -0.34
C ASP A 145 -0.76 9.86 -0.78
N ILE A 146 -1.90 9.64 -1.45
CA ILE A 146 -2.36 8.31 -1.84
C ILE A 146 -1.76 7.82 -3.17
N HIS A 147 -1.14 8.71 -3.94
CA HIS A 147 -0.62 8.46 -5.28
C HIS A 147 0.92 8.39 -5.32
N GLY A 148 1.60 8.85 -4.27
CA GLY A 148 3.06 8.92 -4.23
C GLY A 148 3.65 10.24 -4.74
N ASP A 149 2.81 11.24 -5.03
CA ASP A 149 3.21 12.54 -5.60
C ASP A 149 3.96 13.44 -4.61
N GLU A 150 3.82 13.20 -3.31
CA GLU A 150 4.50 13.86 -2.20
C GLU A 150 5.43 12.88 -1.47
N PRO A 151 6.64 12.58 -2.01
CA PRO A 151 7.62 11.74 -1.33
C PRO A 151 8.00 12.26 0.06
N ALA A 152 8.20 11.33 0.99
CA ALA A 152 8.54 11.60 2.38
C ALA A 152 9.39 10.48 2.98
N SER A 153 9.98 10.75 4.16
CA SER A 153 10.65 9.73 4.97
C SER A 153 9.71 9.04 5.97
N ASP A 154 8.42 9.40 5.93
CA ASP A 154 7.37 8.82 6.75
C ASP A 154 6.37 8.03 5.87
N HIS A 155 5.65 7.13 6.51
CA HIS A 155 4.57 6.34 5.93
C HIS A 155 3.24 6.87 6.44
N THR A 156 2.23 6.91 5.58
CA THR A 156 0.90 7.44 5.92
C THR A 156 -0.17 6.35 5.78
N VAL A 157 -0.97 6.13 6.84
CA VAL A 157 -2.12 5.22 6.79
C VAL A 157 -3.37 6.00 6.41
N PHE A 158 -4.10 5.48 5.43
CA PHE A 158 -5.35 6.04 4.95
C PHE A 158 -6.52 5.08 5.14
N ILE A 159 -7.64 5.63 5.62
CA ILE A 159 -8.95 4.99 5.55
C ILE A 159 -9.68 5.53 4.33
N HIS A 160 -10.01 4.66 3.40
CA HIS A 160 -10.78 4.98 2.20
C HIS A 160 -12.25 4.68 2.41
N VAL A 161 -13.07 5.66 2.06
CA VAL A 161 -14.53 5.65 2.15
C VAL A 161 -15.09 6.42 0.95
N PRO A 162 -16.34 6.19 0.54
CA PRO A 162 -16.96 6.99 -0.52
C PRO A 162 -16.88 8.49 -0.24
N HIS A 163 -16.82 9.26 -1.32
CA HIS A 163 -16.84 10.72 -1.23
C HIS A 163 -18.04 11.21 -0.38
N GLY A 164 -17.78 12.13 0.55
CA GLY A 164 -18.78 12.63 1.50
C GLY A 164 -19.04 11.73 2.72
N ALA A 165 -18.44 10.53 2.81
CA ALA A 165 -18.59 9.64 3.96
C ALA A 165 -17.51 9.84 5.06
N THR A 166 -16.98 11.07 5.19
CA THR A 166 -15.87 11.39 6.12
C THR A 166 -16.18 11.04 7.57
N GLU A 167 -17.46 11.13 7.99
CA GLU A 167 -17.87 10.75 9.35
C GLU A 167 -17.65 9.26 9.64
N ARG A 168 -17.78 8.39 8.62
CA ARG A 168 -17.42 6.97 8.76
C ARG A 168 -15.93 6.80 9.02
N ALA A 169 -15.09 7.47 8.23
CA ALA A 169 -13.65 7.36 8.39
C ALA A 169 -13.20 7.87 9.77
N LYS A 170 -13.77 9.00 10.24
CA LYS A 170 -13.54 9.52 11.60
C LYS A 170 -13.97 8.52 12.67
N TRP A 171 -15.13 7.90 12.49
CA TRP A 171 -15.63 6.88 13.41
C TRP A 171 -14.67 5.68 13.47
N LEU A 172 -14.27 5.13 12.32
CA LEU A 172 -13.34 4.00 12.21
C LEU A 172 -12.01 4.31 12.90
N ALA A 173 -11.42 5.48 12.63
CA ALA A 173 -10.18 5.92 13.26
C ALA A 173 -10.30 5.91 14.79
N ARG A 174 -11.38 6.49 15.33
CA ARG A 174 -11.61 6.56 16.79
C ARG A 174 -11.77 5.18 17.43
N ARG A 175 -12.37 4.21 16.72
CA ARG A 175 -12.55 2.85 17.24
C ARG A 175 -11.22 2.13 17.48
N VAL A 176 -10.15 2.55 16.82
CA VAL A 176 -8.80 2.00 16.97
C VAL A 176 -7.85 2.96 17.66
N GLY A 177 -8.37 4.01 18.32
CA GLY A 177 -7.56 4.99 19.05
C GLY A 177 -6.80 6.00 18.18
N LEU A 178 -7.08 6.05 16.87
CA LEU A 178 -6.49 7.01 15.94
C LEU A 178 -7.36 8.25 15.77
N GLN A 179 -6.78 9.31 15.20
CA GLN A 179 -7.47 10.53 14.85
C GLN A 179 -7.11 10.97 13.42
N PRO A 180 -8.01 11.62 12.68
CA PRO A 180 -7.68 12.21 11.40
C PRO A 180 -6.56 13.23 11.53
N LEU A 181 -5.56 13.17 10.64
CA LEU A 181 -4.40 14.07 10.67
C LEU A 181 -4.62 15.41 9.97
N GLY A 182 -5.73 15.57 9.23
CA GLY A 182 -6.01 16.77 8.46
C GLY A 182 -7.21 16.60 7.54
N PRO A 183 -7.51 17.63 6.72
CA PRO A 183 -8.53 17.52 5.68
C PRO A 183 -8.16 16.41 4.67
N LEU A 184 -9.15 15.95 3.92
CA LEU A 184 -8.91 15.07 2.77
C LEU A 184 -8.00 15.81 1.78
N GLY A 185 -6.88 15.19 1.38
CA GLY A 185 -5.96 15.76 0.40
C GLY A 185 -6.52 15.71 -1.02
N PRO A 186 -5.83 16.26 -2.03
CA PRO A 186 -6.16 16.05 -3.44
C PRO A 186 -6.24 14.54 -3.76
N GLY A 187 -7.19 14.14 -4.62
CA GLY A 187 -7.41 12.73 -4.97
C GLY A 187 -8.48 11.99 -4.14
N TRP A 188 -9.15 12.68 -3.21
CA TRP A 188 -10.26 12.19 -2.36
C TRP A 188 -11.65 12.66 -2.80
#